data_AF-A0A2H0NEQ1-F1
#
_entry.id   AF-A0A2H0NEQ1-F1
#
_cell.length_a   1.000
_cell.length_b   1.000
_cell.length_c   1.000
_cell.angle_alpha   90.00
_cell.angle_beta   90.00
_cell.angle_gamma   90.00
#
_symmetry.space_group_name_H-M   'P 1'
#
loop_
_entity.id
_entity.type
_entity.pdbx_description
1 polymer ?
#
loop_
_entity_poly.entity_id
_entity_poly.type
_entity_poly.pdbx_seq_one_letter_code
_entity_poly.pdbx_strand_id
1 'polypeptide(L)'
;MRIFKLASSVVFLVIFSLGAGIGLRFLSDLFYNRVPYDLTVNVSQPTNIELTKKEPPAISLIFVGDIMLDRGVRAKIEKVGNNDFRFPFLKIANILNEADIVAGNLEGSLSDKGKEVGNLYSFRMPLQSLGGLTFAGFDVLFLANNHLGDWGEKALEDTVLNLRNVGILPVGA
;
A
#
# COMPACT_ATOMS: atom_id res chain seq x y z
N MET A 1 -13.83 29.30 23.48
CA MET A 1 -12.37 29.47 23.29
C MET A 1 -11.79 28.45 22.29
N ARG A 2 -12.30 28.42 21.05
CA ARG A 2 -11.81 27.56 19.95
C ARG A 2 -11.55 28.31 18.62
N ILE A 3 -11.96 29.57 18.51
CA ILE A 3 -11.85 30.37 17.27
C ILE A 3 -10.49 31.09 17.18
N PHE A 4 -9.81 31.34 18.32
CA PHE A 4 -8.50 32.01 18.33
C PHE A 4 -7.30 31.12 17.98
N LYS A 5 -7.40 29.78 18.10
CA LYS A 5 -6.28 28.86 17.76
C LYS A 5 -6.16 28.59 16.24
N LEU A 6 -7.23 28.77 15.47
CA LEU A 6 -7.21 28.55 14.02
C LEU A 6 -6.56 29.73 13.28
N ALA A 7 -6.82 30.98 13.72
CA ALA A 7 -6.25 32.18 13.09
C ALA A 7 -4.72 32.27 13.23
N SER A 8 -4.16 31.82 14.35
CA SER A 8 -2.70 31.82 14.59
C SER A 8 -1.94 30.81 13.71
N SER A 9 -2.56 29.68 13.35
CA SER A 9 -1.88 28.61 12.60
C SER A 9 -1.85 28.89 11.09
N VAL A 10 -2.88 29.56 10.57
CA VAL A 10 -2.95 29.95 9.14
C VAL A 10 -2.01 31.13 8.85
N VAL A 11 -1.89 32.10 9.77
CA VAL A 11 -0.95 33.24 9.61
C VAL A 11 0.52 32.78 9.64
N PHE A 12 0.86 31.76 10.45
CA PHE A 12 2.21 31.21 10.50
C PHE A 12 2.62 30.49 9.21
N LEU A 13 1.68 29.80 8.56
CA LEU A 13 1.89 29.07 7.30
C LEU A 13 2.07 30.00 6.08
N VAL A 14 1.44 31.18 6.11
CA VAL A 14 1.59 32.20 5.05
C VAL A 14 2.91 32.97 5.19
N ILE A 15 3.36 33.25 6.42
CA ILE A 15 4.66 33.93 6.65
C ILE A 15 5.84 33.00 6.32
N PHE A 16 5.74 31.70 6.62
CA PHE A 16 6.81 30.73 6.34
C PHE A 16 7.01 30.48 4.84
N SER A 17 5.91 30.48 4.05
CA SER A 17 5.97 30.30 2.59
C SER A 17 6.52 31.53 1.86
N LEU A 18 6.27 32.75 2.36
CA LEU A 18 6.86 33.99 1.83
C LEU A 18 8.34 34.16 2.20
N GLY A 19 8.75 33.76 3.41
CA GLY A 19 10.15 33.83 3.84
C GLY A 19 11.08 32.86 3.10
N ALA A 20 10.62 31.65 2.80
CA ALA A 20 11.40 30.66 2.05
C ALA A 20 11.64 31.07 0.59
N GLY A 21 10.68 31.74 -0.05
CA GLY A 21 10.79 32.19 -1.44
C GLY A 21 11.82 33.31 -1.67
N ILE A 22 11.98 34.22 -0.70
CA ILE A 22 12.93 35.34 -0.80
C ILE A 22 14.36 34.86 -0.53
N GLY A 23 14.54 33.90 0.40
CA GLY A 23 15.85 33.30 0.69
C GLY A 23 16.44 32.53 -0.50
N LEU A 24 15.61 31.79 -1.25
CA LEU A 24 16.08 31.04 -2.43
C LEU A 24 16.52 31.95 -3.59
N ARG A 25 15.84 33.09 -3.80
CA ARG A 25 16.23 34.07 -4.85
C ARG A 25 17.52 34.80 -4.52
N PHE A 26 17.74 35.15 -3.26
CA PHE A 26 18.99 35.78 -2.84
C PHE A 26 20.20 34.82 -2.96
N LEU A 27 20.01 33.53 -2.66
CA LEU A 27 21.05 32.53 -2.84
C LEU A 27 21.33 32.27 -4.33
N SER A 28 20.31 32.19 -5.19
CA SER A 28 20.54 32.01 -6.64
C SER A 28 21.35 33.17 -7.23
N ASP A 29 21.03 34.41 -6.84
CA ASP A 29 21.71 35.60 -7.37
C ASP A 29 23.15 35.72 -6.84
N LEU A 30 23.43 35.21 -5.64
CA LEU A 30 24.77 35.17 -5.05
C LEU A 30 25.67 34.11 -5.73
N PHE A 31 25.10 32.97 -6.11
CA PHE A 31 25.85 31.89 -6.80
C PHE A 31 26.01 32.15 -8.31
N TYR A 32 25.03 32.79 -8.97
CA TYR A 32 25.08 33.02 -10.41
C TYR A 32 26.14 34.06 -10.81
N ASN A 33 26.42 35.04 -9.96
CA ASN A 33 27.30 36.18 -10.30
C ASN A 33 28.76 36.02 -9.84
N ARG A 34 29.18 34.86 -9.34
CA ARG A 34 30.53 34.64 -8.77
C ARG A 34 31.44 33.68 -9.53
N VAL A 35 31.06 33.22 -10.71
CA VAL A 35 31.96 32.42 -11.55
C VAL A 35 32.64 33.33 -12.58
N PRO A 36 33.92 33.71 -12.39
CA PRO A 36 34.66 34.41 -13.44
C PRO A 36 34.86 33.44 -14.61
N TYR A 37 34.17 33.71 -15.70
CA TYR A 37 34.29 32.95 -16.94
C TYR A 37 35.43 33.53 -17.76
N ASP A 38 36.65 33.06 -17.53
CA ASP A 38 37.70 33.16 -18.54
C ASP A 38 38.62 31.94 -18.46
N LEU A 39 38.19 30.87 -19.14
CA LEU A 39 38.99 29.69 -19.43
C LEU A 39 38.88 29.43 -20.93
N THR A 40 39.83 29.95 -21.69
CA THR A 40 40.04 29.57 -23.09
C THR A 40 40.60 28.15 -23.14
N VAL A 41 39.72 27.15 -23.04
CA VAL A 41 40.07 25.76 -23.32
C VAL A 41 39.98 25.55 -24.83
N ASN A 42 41.09 25.13 -25.45
CA ASN A 42 41.11 24.65 -26.82
C ASN A 42 40.30 23.35 -26.93
N VAL A 43 39.04 23.47 -27.33
CA VAL A 43 38.15 22.33 -27.55
C VAL A 43 38.42 21.72 -28.92
N SER A 44 39.01 20.53 -28.92
CA SER A 44 38.95 19.59 -30.06
C SER A 44 37.49 19.11 -30.22
N GLN A 45 36.94 19.04 -31.44
CA GLN A 45 35.59 18.48 -31.67
C GLN A 45 35.58 16.93 -31.53
N PRO A 46 34.40 16.27 -31.45
CA PRO A 46 33.52 16.21 -30.30
C PRO A 46 33.29 14.74 -29.87
N THR A 47 33.31 14.42 -28.58
CA THR A 47 32.74 13.13 -28.16
C THR A 47 31.26 13.34 -27.89
N ASN A 48 30.41 12.87 -28.80
CA ASN A 48 28.97 12.74 -28.56
C ASN A 48 28.77 11.72 -27.43
N ILE A 49 28.84 12.18 -26.18
CA ILE A 49 28.39 11.38 -25.05
C ILE A 49 26.87 11.49 -25.06
N GLU A 50 26.23 10.53 -25.72
CA GLU A 50 24.81 10.30 -25.57
C GLU A 50 24.57 9.93 -24.10
N LEU A 51 24.21 10.94 -23.31
CA LEU A 51 23.72 10.77 -21.95
C LEU A 51 22.36 10.08 -22.05
N THR A 52 22.36 8.76 -22.26
CA THR A 52 21.16 7.95 -22.11
C THR A 52 20.72 8.08 -20.66
N LYS A 53 19.77 8.98 -20.40
CA LYS A 53 19.08 9.09 -19.12
C LYS A 53 18.40 7.75 -18.88
N LYS A 54 19.05 6.88 -18.11
CA LYS A 54 18.47 5.60 -17.70
C LYS A 54 17.29 5.92 -16.79
N GLU A 55 16.08 5.82 -17.33
CA GLU A 55 14.88 5.95 -16.51
C GLU A 55 14.95 4.92 -15.37
N PRO A 56 14.58 5.30 -14.13
CA PRO A 56 14.59 4.37 -13.02
C PRO A 56 13.68 3.17 -13.35
N PRO A 57 13.98 1.97 -12.82
CA PRO A 57 13.13 0.82 -13.03
C PRO A 57 11.71 1.15 -12.54
N ALA A 58 10.71 0.89 -13.39
CA ALA A 58 9.31 1.01 -13.01
C ALA A 58 8.97 -0.08 -12.00
N ILE A 59 8.16 0.27 -11.00
CA ILE A 59 7.58 -0.68 -10.04
C ILE A 59 6.09 -0.79 -10.34
N SER A 60 5.61 -2.02 -10.38
CA SER A 60 4.21 -2.39 -10.64
C SER A 60 3.50 -2.74 -9.34
N LEU A 61 2.33 -2.14 -9.13
CA LEU A 61 1.51 -2.35 -7.93
C LEU A 61 0.11 -2.76 -8.39
N ILE A 62 -0.43 -3.83 -7.82
CA ILE A 62 -1.83 -4.21 -8.00
C ILE A 62 -2.57 -4.03 -6.68
N PHE A 63 -3.68 -3.31 -6.73
CA PHE A 63 -4.61 -3.17 -5.62
C PHE A 63 -5.94 -3.82 -5.99
N VAL A 64 -6.42 -4.72 -5.16
CA VAL A 64 -7.77 -5.29 -5.27
C VAL A 64 -8.67 -4.74 -4.16
N GLY A 65 -9.98 -4.84 -4.37
CA GLY A 65 -10.97 -4.49 -3.36
C GLY A 65 -11.12 -5.58 -2.30
N ASP A 66 -12.34 -5.72 -1.80
CA ASP A 66 -12.68 -6.63 -0.72
C ASP A 66 -12.52 -8.10 -1.12
N ILE A 67 -11.76 -8.82 -0.30
CA ILE A 67 -11.54 -10.25 -0.40
C ILE A 67 -12.40 -10.92 0.67
N MET A 68 -13.59 -11.36 0.28
CA MET A 68 -14.52 -12.07 1.16
C MET A 68 -14.57 -13.56 0.76
N LEU A 69 -13.75 -14.39 1.43
CA LEU A 69 -13.62 -15.83 1.20
C LEU A 69 -14.56 -16.68 2.06
N ASP A 70 -15.68 -16.10 2.48
CA ASP A 70 -16.71 -16.75 3.30
C ASP A 70 -18.04 -16.84 2.51
N ARG A 71 -19.13 -17.24 3.17
CA ARG A 71 -20.50 -17.22 2.65
C ARG A 71 -20.61 -17.94 1.28
N GLY A 72 -21.12 -17.24 0.26
CA GLY A 72 -21.30 -17.80 -1.08
C GLY A 72 -19.99 -18.17 -1.77
N VAL A 73 -18.89 -17.49 -1.47
CA VAL A 73 -17.56 -17.81 -2.03
C VAL A 73 -17.06 -19.11 -1.42
N ARG A 74 -17.11 -19.24 -0.09
CA ARG A 74 -16.80 -20.48 0.61
C ARG A 74 -17.66 -21.65 0.12
N ALA A 75 -18.97 -21.45 -0.01
CA ALA A 75 -19.86 -22.48 -0.53
C ALA A 75 -19.48 -22.95 -1.94
N LYS A 76 -18.98 -22.05 -2.80
CA LYS A 76 -18.46 -22.42 -4.13
C LYS A 76 -17.11 -23.14 -4.06
N ILE A 77 -16.21 -22.73 -3.17
CA ILE A 77 -14.94 -23.42 -2.92
C ILE A 77 -15.22 -24.88 -2.49
N GLU A 78 -16.13 -25.08 -1.56
CA GLU A 78 -16.47 -26.40 -1.02
C GLU A 78 -17.18 -27.28 -2.07
N LYS A 79 -18.17 -26.73 -2.79
CA LYS A 79 -19.02 -27.51 -3.71
C LYS A 79 -18.45 -27.69 -5.11
N VAL A 80 -17.78 -26.68 -5.65
CA VAL A 80 -17.29 -26.64 -7.04
C VAL A 80 -15.77 -26.72 -7.08
N GLY A 81 -15.10 -26.06 -6.14
CA GLY A 81 -13.65 -26.08 -6.00
C GLY A 81 -13.09 -27.31 -5.27
N ASN A 82 -13.93 -28.28 -4.88
CA ASN A 82 -13.51 -29.48 -4.14
C ASN A 82 -12.68 -29.18 -2.88
N ASN A 83 -13.07 -28.13 -2.12
CA ASN A 83 -12.34 -27.61 -0.96
C ASN A 83 -10.95 -27.01 -1.27
N ASP A 84 -10.64 -26.74 -2.54
CA ASP A 84 -9.42 -26.03 -2.92
C ASP A 84 -9.60 -24.51 -2.76
N PHE A 85 -8.99 -23.92 -1.74
CA PHE A 85 -9.05 -22.49 -1.47
C PHE A 85 -8.33 -21.61 -2.51
N ARG A 86 -7.58 -22.22 -3.44
CA ARG A 86 -7.04 -21.53 -4.62
C ARG A 86 -8.11 -21.27 -5.67
N PHE A 87 -9.25 -21.96 -5.62
CA PHE A 87 -10.30 -21.93 -6.64
C PHE A 87 -10.73 -20.52 -7.09
N PRO A 88 -10.96 -19.53 -6.19
CA PRO A 88 -11.34 -18.18 -6.62
C PRO A 88 -10.25 -17.46 -7.43
N PHE A 89 -9.00 -17.88 -7.26
CA PHE A 89 -7.83 -17.20 -7.80
C PHE A 89 -7.25 -17.88 -9.05
N LEU A 90 -7.63 -19.12 -9.37
CA LEU A 90 -7.02 -19.92 -10.45
C LEU A 90 -6.91 -19.21 -11.80
N LYS A 91 -7.86 -18.32 -12.12
CA LYS A 91 -7.89 -17.58 -13.39
C LYS A 91 -7.18 -16.23 -13.37
N ILE A 92 -6.82 -15.72 -12.19
CA ILE A 92 -6.26 -14.39 -12.01
C ILE A 92 -4.88 -14.40 -11.36
N ALA A 93 -4.47 -15.51 -10.73
CA ALA A 93 -3.21 -15.61 -10.01
C ALA A 93 -2.00 -15.24 -10.87
N ASN A 94 -1.96 -15.63 -12.14
CA ASN A 94 -0.87 -15.25 -13.05
C ASN A 94 -0.74 -13.72 -13.19
N ILE A 95 -1.87 -13.02 -13.35
CA ILE A 95 -1.89 -11.55 -13.50
C ILE A 95 -1.45 -10.89 -12.19
N LEU A 96 -1.89 -11.41 -11.05
CA LEU A 96 -1.51 -10.87 -9.74
C LEU A 96 0.00 -11.05 -9.50
N ASN A 97 0.53 -12.24 -9.75
CA ASN A 97 1.95 -12.58 -9.55
C ASN A 97 2.91 -11.89 -10.53
N GLU A 98 2.42 -11.18 -11.55
CA GLU A 98 3.25 -10.35 -12.44
C GLU A 98 3.66 -9.01 -11.79
N ALA A 99 2.94 -8.57 -10.73
CA ALA A 99 3.24 -7.32 -10.05
C ALA A 99 4.37 -7.47 -9.02
N ASP A 100 5.10 -6.39 -8.77
CA ASP A 100 6.12 -6.34 -7.72
C ASP A 100 5.50 -6.34 -6.32
N ILE A 101 4.28 -5.80 -6.18
CA ILE A 101 3.49 -5.83 -4.94
C ILE A 101 2.00 -6.00 -5.28
N VAL A 102 1.35 -6.96 -4.62
CA VAL A 102 -0.10 -7.15 -4.64
C VAL A 102 -0.69 -6.86 -3.26
N ALA A 103 -1.64 -5.94 -3.21
CA ALA A 103 -2.35 -5.54 -2.00
C ALA A 103 -3.87 -5.70 -2.14
N GLY A 104 -4.57 -5.99 -1.04
CA GLY A 104 -6.03 -6.11 -1.03
C GLY A 104 -6.66 -5.84 0.33
N ASN A 105 -7.97 -5.65 0.40
CA ASN A 105 -8.71 -5.54 1.67
C ASN A 105 -9.25 -6.90 2.09
N LEU A 106 -8.88 -7.42 3.26
CA LEU A 106 -9.39 -8.69 3.77
C LEU A 106 -10.64 -8.43 4.62
N GLU A 107 -11.82 -8.62 4.02
CA GLU A 107 -13.11 -8.21 4.59
C GLU A 107 -13.66 -9.21 5.63
N GLY A 108 -13.01 -9.30 6.79
CA GLY A 108 -13.43 -10.16 7.90
C GLY A 108 -12.25 -10.77 8.67
N SER A 109 -12.56 -11.51 9.73
CA SER A 109 -11.53 -12.21 10.52
C SER A 109 -11.06 -13.48 9.81
N LEU A 110 -9.75 -13.74 9.80
CA LEU A 110 -9.13 -15.01 9.36
C LEU A 110 -8.55 -15.72 10.58
N SER A 111 -9.41 -16.45 11.30
CA SER A 111 -9.07 -17.06 12.57
C SER A 111 -10.02 -18.21 12.91
N ASP A 112 -9.58 -19.20 13.68
CA ASP A 112 -10.40 -20.22 14.34
C ASP A 112 -10.67 -19.93 15.83
N LYS A 113 -10.26 -18.74 16.31
CA LYS A 113 -10.53 -18.20 17.65
C LYS A 113 -11.62 -17.11 17.66
N GLY A 114 -12.06 -16.75 18.86
CA GLY A 114 -13.06 -15.69 19.08
C GLY A 114 -14.49 -16.19 19.15
N LYS A 115 -15.43 -15.27 19.29
CA LYS A 115 -16.88 -15.52 19.31
C LYS A 115 -17.55 -14.44 18.47
N GLU A 116 -18.56 -14.82 17.70
CA GLU A 116 -19.37 -13.87 16.95
C GLU A 116 -19.97 -12.85 17.91
N VAL A 117 -19.72 -11.56 17.66
CA VAL A 117 -20.21 -10.45 18.49
C VAL A 117 -21.48 -9.77 17.93
N GLY A 118 -22.08 -10.36 16.89
CA GLY A 118 -23.48 -10.15 16.55
C GLY A 118 -23.78 -9.04 15.55
N ASN A 119 -23.24 -9.16 14.33
CA ASN A 119 -23.74 -8.42 13.18
C ASN A 119 -24.68 -9.31 12.34
N LEU A 120 -25.67 -8.70 11.65
CA LEU A 120 -26.55 -9.44 10.72
C LEU A 120 -25.75 -10.20 9.64
N TYR A 121 -24.58 -9.66 9.31
CA TYR A 121 -23.58 -10.25 8.45
C TYR A 121 -22.25 -10.26 9.21
N SER A 122 -21.85 -11.44 9.67
CA SER A 122 -20.53 -11.65 10.26
C SER A 122 -19.69 -12.55 9.36
N PHE A 123 -18.46 -12.12 9.08
CA PHE A 123 -17.55 -12.84 8.16
C PHE A 123 -16.37 -13.45 8.89
N ARG A 124 -16.12 -14.74 8.59
CA ARG A 124 -14.97 -15.47 9.13
C ARG A 124 -14.36 -16.38 8.09
N MET A 125 -13.18 -16.00 7.64
CA MET A 125 -12.40 -16.78 6.70
C MET A 125 -11.78 -17.97 7.45
N PRO A 126 -11.92 -19.20 6.94
CA PRO A 126 -11.26 -20.36 7.51
C PRO A 126 -9.74 -20.26 7.27
N LEU A 127 -8.92 -20.90 8.12
CA LEU A 127 -7.45 -20.84 8.04
C LEU A 127 -6.91 -21.31 6.68
N GLN A 128 -7.63 -22.21 6.00
CA GLN A 128 -7.29 -22.70 4.66
C GLN A 128 -7.26 -21.58 3.60
N SER A 129 -7.95 -20.45 3.84
CA SER A 129 -7.90 -19.28 2.97
C SER A 129 -6.49 -18.71 2.81
N LEU A 130 -5.59 -18.91 3.78
CA LEU A 130 -4.18 -18.50 3.67
C LEU A 130 -3.50 -19.14 2.46
N GLY A 131 -3.82 -20.39 2.15
CA GLY A 131 -3.29 -21.09 0.98
C GLY A 131 -3.76 -20.47 -0.34
N GLY A 132 -4.99 -19.96 -0.38
CA GLY A 132 -5.51 -19.24 -1.54
C GLY A 132 -4.87 -17.86 -1.71
N LEU A 133 -4.72 -17.11 -0.61
CA LEU A 133 -4.12 -15.77 -0.60
C LEU A 133 -2.63 -15.80 -1.00
N THR A 134 -1.87 -16.75 -0.44
CA THR A 134 -0.45 -16.95 -0.80
C THR A 134 -0.28 -17.42 -2.24
N PHE A 135 -1.12 -18.35 -2.71
CA PHE A 135 -1.12 -18.79 -4.12
C PHE A 135 -1.42 -17.62 -5.09
N ALA A 136 -2.31 -16.71 -4.69
CA ALA A 136 -2.66 -15.54 -5.49
C ALA A 136 -1.56 -14.46 -5.51
N GLY A 137 -0.50 -14.60 -4.70
CA GLY A 137 0.62 -13.66 -4.66
C GLY A 137 0.36 -12.41 -3.84
N PHE A 138 -0.56 -12.43 -2.85
CA PHE A 138 -0.77 -11.27 -1.98
C PHE A 138 0.44 -11.02 -1.07
N ASP A 139 0.94 -9.80 -1.07
CA ASP A 139 2.02 -9.34 -0.19
C ASP A 139 1.48 -8.56 1.00
N VAL A 140 0.43 -7.77 0.79
CA VAL A 140 -0.14 -6.85 1.80
C VAL A 140 -1.65 -7.04 1.88
N LEU A 141 -2.19 -7.13 3.10
CA LEU A 141 -3.64 -7.10 3.31
C LEU A 141 -4.03 -6.00 4.29
N PHE A 142 -4.91 -5.11 3.84
CA PHE A 142 -5.56 -4.13 4.69
C PHE A 142 -6.64 -4.81 5.53
N LEU A 143 -6.65 -4.47 6.82
CA LEU A 143 -7.58 -5.03 7.80
C LEU A 143 -8.56 -3.98 8.34
N ALA A 144 -8.29 -2.69 8.09
CA ALA A 144 -9.15 -1.58 8.53
C ALA A 144 -10.48 -1.54 7.77
N ASN A 145 -11.37 -2.49 8.07
CA ASN A 145 -12.71 -2.59 7.52
C ASN A 145 -13.74 -2.85 8.62
N ASN A 146 -15.02 -2.80 8.26
CA ASN A 146 -16.11 -2.89 9.21
C ASN A 146 -16.40 -4.34 9.68
N HIS A 147 -15.74 -5.35 9.10
CA HIS A 147 -15.98 -6.77 9.41
C HIS A 147 -14.85 -7.45 10.19
N LEU A 148 -13.65 -6.84 10.30
CA LEU A 148 -12.51 -7.43 11.03
C LEU A 148 -12.86 -7.80 12.48
N GLY A 149 -13.71 -6.99 13.12
CA GLY A 149 -14.14 -7.16 14.51
C GLY A 149 -15.33 -8.08 14.74
N ASP A 150 -15.90 -8.70 13.69
CA ASP A 150 -17.13 -9.50 13.78
C ASP A 150 -17.02 -10.69 14.74
N TRP A 151 -15.80 -11.18 14.99
CA TRP A 151 -15.50 -12.31 15.88
C TRP A 151 -14.74 -11.91 17.16
N GLY A 152 -14.73 -10.61 17.45
CA GLY A 152 -14.12 -10.02 18.62
C GLY A 152 -12.59 -9.90 18.53
N GLU A 153 -12.02 -9.21 19.52
CA GLU A 153 -10.59 -8.87 19.61
C GLU A 153 -9.66 -10.08 19.44
N LYS A 154 -10.02 -11.22 20.06
CA LYS A 154 -9.22 -12.45 19.95
C LYS A 154 -9.09 -12.97 18.51
N ALA A 155 -10.14 -12.83 17.70
CA ALA A 155 -10.10 -13.25 16.29
C ALA A 155 -9.31 -12.25 15.44
N LEU A 156 -9.41 -10.95 15.76
CA LEU A 156 -8.66 -9.89 15.12
C LEU A 156 -7.15 -10.08 15.34
N GLU A 157 -6.70 -10.21 16.58
CA GLU A 157 -5.28 -10.42 16.91
C GLU A 157 -4.74 -11.67 16.22
N ASP A 158 -5.52 -12.74 16.23
CA ASP A 158 -5.15 -13.99 15.57
C ASP A 158 -5.09 -13.85 14.04
N THR A 159 -5.97 -13.05 13.44
CA THR A 159 -5.91 -12.71 12.01
C THR A 159 -4.58 -12.04 11.65
N VAL A 160 -4.14 -11.07 12.45
CA VAL A 160 -2.85 -10.40 12.27
C VAL A 160 -1.69 -11.40 12.34
N LEU A 161 -1.72 -12.31 13.32
CA LEU A 161 -0.69 -13.34 13.48
C LEU A 161 -0.69 -14.34 12.31
N ASN A 162 -1.87 -14.82 11.91
CA ASN A 162 -2.02 -15.80 10.83
C ASN A 162 -1.47 -15.27 9.49
N LEU A 163 -1.70 -13.99 9.17
CA LEU A 163 -1.15 -13.36 7.97
C LEU A 163 0.37 -13.23 8.03
N ARG A 164 0.91 -12.72 9.15
CA ARG A 164 2.36 -12.58 9.34
C ARG A 164 3.08 -13.93 9.24
N ASN A 165 2.47 -14.99 9.76
CA ASN A 165 3.04 -16.35 9.74
C ASN A 165 3.22 -16.90 8.31
N VAL A 166 2.47 -16.40 7.34
CA VAL A 166 2.59 -16.80 5.93
C VAL A 166 3.28 -15.75 5.05
N GLY A 167 3.88 -14.73 5.67
CA GLY A 167 4.63 -13.68 4.96
C GLY A 167 3.77 -12.57 4.36
N ILE A 168 2.47 -12.53 4.66
CA ILE A 168 1.58 -11.44 4.23
C ILE A 168 1.62 -10.34 5.28
N LEU A 169 1.87 -9.09 4.87
CA LEU A 169 1.91 -7.93 5.76
C LEU A 169 0.49 -7.41 6.06
N PRO A 170 -0.01 -7.53 7.31
CA PRO A 170 -1.26 -6.90 7.70
C PRO A 170 -1.07 -5.40 7.98
N VAL A 171 -2.01 -4.57 7.51
CA VAL A 171 -2.00 -3.11 7.73
C VAL A 171 -3.37 -2.63 8.23
N GLY A 172 -3.38 -1.78 9.26
CA GLY A 172 -4.60 -1.11 9.73
C GLY A 172 -5.45 -1.91 10.73
N ALA A 173 -4.83 -2.78 11.53
CA ALA A 173 -5.45 -3.48 12.66
C ALA A 173 -4.81 -3.04 13.98
#